data_AF-A0A4R5D0H5-F1
#
_entry.id   AF-A0A4R5D0H5-F1
#
_cell.length_a   1.000
_cell.length_b   1.000
_cell.length_c   1.000
_cell.angle_alpha   90.00
_cell.angle_beta   90.00
_cell.angle_gamma   90.00
#
_symmetry.space_group_name_H-M   'P 1'
#
loop_
_entity.id
_entity.type
_entity.pdbx_description
1 polymer ?
#
loop_
_entity_poly.entity_id
_entity_poly.type
_entity_poly.pdbx_seq_one_letter_code
_entity_poly.pdbx_strand_id
1 'polypeptide(L)'
;MEFHSKYEKRYNDVVYEIITRKYKNLFFSKHQSRLEISGSIHYFFNDGLHNANDFYVEDCIETIYCIQNLFNLDLEKCFLVNLEYGVNILPSIPISKLILNLIYHERHPFIRSTEHNEYRISRNSKYKQVKAYAKGVQFPQFCNPNTFRFEVKTGQAKFIKKLGILTLKGLTNPDNYNALLISLLKEWNNVLLFDKSRCTDDKFLSTHFWEETILAKNRNKFCLQKKLYYKKLGADNLHTSIRNIIERKTKYLKSVHIPTIIEVETAQVKILF
;
A
#
# COMPACT_ATOMS: atom_id res chain seq x y z
N MET A 1 -24.31 8.74 9.15
CA MET A 1 -23.16 9.56 8.69
C MET A 1 -23.11 10.85 9.47
N GLU A 2 -21.94 11.26 9.92
CA GLU A 2 -21.72 12.47 10.71
C GLU A 2 -21.25 13.62 9.81
N PHE A 3 -21.54 14.87 10.22
CA PHE A 3 -20.94 16.04 9.58
C PHE A 3 -19.43 16.04 9.85
N HIS A 4 -18.63 16.33 8.82
CA HIS A 4 -17.17 16.40 8.96
C HIS A 4 -16.64 17.81 8.71
N SER A 5 -16.98 18.40 7.58
CA SER A 5 -16.49 19.73 7.21
C SER A 5 -17.38 20.39 6.17
N LYS A 6 -17.25 21.72 6.11
CA LYS A 6 -17.83 22.59 5.09
C LYS A 6 -16.73 23.53 4.61
N TYR A 7 -16.55 23.67 3.31
CA TYR A 7 -15.65 24.68 2.75
C TYR A 7 -16.20 25.27 1.47
N GLU A 8 -15.79 26.50 1.19
CA GLU A 8 -16.20 27.26 0.02
C GLU A 8 -15.15 27.18 -1.08
N LYS A 9 -15.60 26.97 -2.31
CA LYS A 9 -14.76 27.00 -3.50
C LYS A 9 -15.34 27.98 -4.51
N ARG A 10 -14.55 28.99 -4.88
CA ARG A 10 -14.91 29.91 -5.96
C ARG A 10 -14.63 29.28 -7.32
N TYR A 11 -15.60 29.37 -8.22
CA TYR A 11 -15.43 29.05 -9.63
C TYR A 11 -16.28 30.00 -10.46
N ASN A 12 -15.65 30.73 -11.39
CA ASN A 12 -16.29 31.77 -12.21
C ASN A 12 -17.15 32.75 -11.38
N ASP A 13 -16.57 33.32 -10.32
CA ASP A 13 -17.22 34.27 -9.39
C ASP A 13 -18.45 33.77 -8.63
N VAL A 14 -18.77 32.48 -8.75
CA VAL A 14 -19.78 31.80 -7.92
C VAL A 14 -19.08 31.05 -6.80
N VAL A 15 -19.56 31.26 -5.57
CA VAL A 15 -19.12 30.51 -4.39
C VAL A 15 -19.92 29.23 -4.29
N TYR A 16 -19.23 28.09 -4.29
CA TYR A 16 -19.85 26.79 -4.11
C TYR A 16 -19.47 26.20 -2.77
N GLU A 17 -20.48 25.73 -2.06
CA GLU A 17 -20.31 25.02 -0.81
C GLU A 17 -20.09 23.53 -1.08
N ILE A 18 -19.00 22.99 -0.54
CA ILE A 18 -18.77 21.55 -0.51
C ILE A 18 -19.00 21.07 0.92
N ILE A 19 -19.99 20.20 1.08
CA ILE A 19 -20.30 19.54 2.34
C ILE A 19 -19.67 18.16 2.32
N THR A 20 -18.87 17.85 3.34
CA THR A 20 -18.28 16.54 3.56
C THR A 20 -18.91 15.88 4.77
N ARG A 21 -19.38 14.65 4.60
CA ARG A 21 -19.83 13.78 5.69
C ARG A 21 -18.87 12.61 5.87
N LYS A 22 -18.72 12.13 7.10
CA LYS A 22 -17.83 11.02 7.45
C LYS A 22 -18.63 9.82 7.97
N TYR A 23 -18.14 8.62 7.67
CA TYR A 23 -18.61 7.36 8.25
C TYR A 23 -17.52 6.30 8.21
N LYS A 24 -17.08 5.77 9.37
CA LYS A 24 -16.04 4.74 9.48
C LYS A 24 -14.82 4.99 8.58
N ASN A 25 -14.24 6.19 8.67
CA ASN A 25 -13.10 6.67 7.85
C ASN A 25 -13.38 6.88 6.35
N LEU A 26 -14.61 6.68 5.87
CA LEU A 26 -15.03 7.13 4.55
C LEU A 26 -15.55 8.57 4.63
N PHE A 27 -15.19 9.37 3.62
CA PHE A 27 -15.55 10.78 3.50
C PHE A 27 -16.29 10.99 2.19
N PHE A 28 -17.52 11.51 2.28
CA PHE A 28 -18.42 11.75 1.18
C PHE A 28 -18.52 13.26 0.95
N SER A 29 -17.88 13.74 -0.11
CA SER A 29 -17.86 15.14 -0.50
C SER A 29 -18.75 15.35 -1.71
N LYS A 30 -19.86 16.06 -1.54
CA LYS A 30 -20.78 16.38 -2.64
C LYS A 30 -20.27 17.62 -3.38
N HIS A 31 -19.85 17.42 -4.63
CA HIS A 31 -19.58 18.50 -5.58
C HIS A 31 -20.82 18.70 -6.47
N GLN A 32 -20.83 19.75 -7.29
CA GLN A 32 -21.96 20.06 -8.17
C GLN A 32 -22.35 18.91 -9.11
N SER A 33 -21.34 18.29 -9.75
CA SER A 33 -21.54 17.29 -10.81
C SER A 33 -21.11 15.88 -10.42
N ARG A 34 -20.61 15.69 -9.18
CA ARG A 34 -20.12 14.39 -8.73
C ARG A 34 -20.16 14.25 -7.22
N LEU A 35 -20.28 13.01 -6.78
CA LEU A 35 -19.95 12.60 -5.41
C LEU A 35 -18.51 12.09 -5.40
N GLU A 36 -17.70 12.62 -4.50
CA GLU A 36 -16.36 12.10 -4.23
C GLU A 36 -16.38 11.31 -2.93
N ILE A 37 -15.93 10.05 -3.01
CA ILE A 37 -15.77 9.18 -1.84
C ILE A 37 -14.27 8.96 -1.67
N SER A 38 -13.75 9.32 -0.50
CA SER A 38 -12.34 9.12 -0.12
C SER A 38 -12.25 8.44 1.24
N GLY A 39 -11.07 7.99 1.62
CA GLY A 39 -10.84 7.27 2.87
C GLY A 39 -10.20 5.91 2.65
N SER A 40 -10.28 5.05 3.67
CA SER A 40 -9.70 3.71 3.62
C SER A 40 -10.76 2.64 3.83
N ILE A 41 -10.89 1.76 2.83
CA ILE A 41 -11.74 0.56 2.91
C ILE A 41 -11.30 -0.34 4.07
N HIS A 42 -10.00 -0.45 4.31
CA HIS A 42 -9.46 -1.23 5.43
C HIS A 42 -9.79 -0.60 6.80
N TYR A 43 -9.81 0.73 6.92
CA TYR A 43 -10.37 1.34 8.13
C TYR A 43 -11.85 1.04 8.27
N PHE A 44 -12.64 1.12 7.19
CA PHE A 44 -14.07 0.80 7.24
C PHE A 44 -14.31 -0.64 7.73
N PHE A 45 -13.52 -1.59 7.24
CA PHE A 45 -13.52 -2.99 7.68
C PHE A 45 -13.28 -3.11 9.20
N ASN A 46 -12.31 -2.36 9.74
CA ASN A 46 -12.02 -2.32 11.18
C ASN A 46 -12.81 -1.21 11.91
N ASP A 47 -14.08 -0.99 11.56
CA ASP A 47 -14.98 -0.04 12.22
C ASP A 47 -14.50 1.42 12.32
N GLY A 48 -13.61 1.83 11.43
CA GLY A 48 -13.00 3.16 11.41
C GLY A 48 -11.84 3.33 12.40
N LEU A 49 -11.36 2.26 13.03
CA LEU A 49 -10.37 2.32 14.12
C LEU A 49 -8.91 2.24 13.63
N HIS A 50 -8.60 1.32 12.73
CA HIS A 50 -7.22 1.11 12.24
C HIS A 50 -7.17 0.48 10.85
N ASN A 51 -5.97 0.43 10.27
CA ASN A 51 -5.69 -0.35 9.07
C ASN A 51 -4.43 -1.21 9.23
N ALA A 52 -4.15 -1.68 10.45
CA ALA A 52 -2.86 -2.24 10.85
C ALA A 52 -2.76 -3.77 10.76
N ASN A 53 -3.86 -4.49 10.90
CA ASN A 53 -3.96 -5.94 10.71
C ASN A 53 -3.75 -6.34 9.24
N ASP A 54 -3.80 -7.64 8.99
CA ASP A 54 -3.89 -8.15 7.63
C ASP A 54 -5.28 -7.89 7.05
N PHE A 55 -5.31 -7.52 5.77
CA PHE A 55 -6.55 -7.31 5.03
C PHE A 55 -6.54 -8.23 3.83
N TYR A 56 -7.34 -9.29 3.89
CA TYR A 56 -7.35 -10.30 2.85
C TYR A 56 -8.09 -9.78 1.62
N VAL A 57 -7.82 -10.40 0.47
CA VAL A 57 -8.51 -10.06 -0.76
C VAL A 57 -10.01 -10.30 -0.61
N GLU A 58 -10.43 -11.39 0.03
CA GLU A 58 -11.85 -11.66 0.28
C GLU A 58 -12.48 -10.59 1.19
N ASP A 59 -11.85 -10.24 2.31
CA ASP A 59 -12.34 -9.18 3.20
C ASP A 59 -12.50 -7.86 2.45
N CYS A 60 -11.56 -7.52 1.57
CA CYS A 60 -11.63 -6.31 0.78
C CYS A 60 -12.82 -6.34 -0.18
N ILE A 61 -13.06 -7.46 -0.85
CA ILE A 61 -14.20 -7.65 -1.76
C ILE A 61 -15.52 -7.57 -0.99
N GLU A 62 -15.64 -8.28 0.13
CA GLU A 62 -16.82 -8.27 1.00
C GLU A 62 -17.08 -6.87 1.55
N THR A 63 -16.04 -6.18 2.02
CA THR A 63 -16.15 -4.81 2.51
C THR A 63 -16.66 -3.87 1.42
N ILE A 64 -16.20 -4.02 0.18
CA ILE A 64 -16.71 -3.24 -0.96
C ILE A 64 -18.20 -3.49 -1.17
N TYR A 65 -18.66 -4.75 -1.12
CA TYR A 65 -20.08 -5.07 -1.23
C TYR A 65 -20.91 -4.56 -0.04
N CYS A 66 -20.38 -4.58 1.18
CA CYS A 66 -21.01 -3.95 2.33
C CYS A 66 -21.19 -2.43 2.12
N ILE A 67 -20.15 -1.74 1.64
CA ILE A 67 -20.21 -0.31 1.30
C ILE A 67 -21.23 -0.08 0.18
N GLN A 68 -21.24 -0.94 -0.85
CA GLN A 68 -22.20 -0.87 -1.96
C GLN A 68 -23.64 -0.88 -1.43
N ASN A 69 -23.98 -1.86 -0.59
CA ASN A 69 -25.34 -2.03 -0.06
C ASN A 69 -25.72 -0.91 0.92
N LEU A 70 -24.79 -0.52 1.81
CA LEU A 70 -25.04 0.49 2.83
C LEU A 70 -25.34 1.87 2.23
N PHE A 71 -24.68 2.22 1.13
CA PHE A 71 -24.81 3.53 0.49
C PHE A 71 -25.53 3.49 -0.87
N ASN A 72 -26.05 2.33 -1.26
CA ASN A 72 -26.70 2.07 -2.54
C ASN A 72 -25.84 2.57 -3.73
N LEU A 73 -24.57 2.17 -3.76
CA LEU A 73 -23.63 2.60 -4.80
C LEU A 73 -23.71 1.72 -6.04
N ASP A 74 -23.55 2.33 -7.21
CA ASP A 74 -23.24 1.62 -8.44
C ASP A 74 -21.72 1.52 -8.59
N LEU A 75 -21.16 0.33 -8.33
CA LEU A 75 -19.72 0.10 -8.33
C LEU A 75 -19.06 0.39 -9.69
N GLU A 76 -19.79 0.27 -10.79
CA GLU A 76 -19.28 0.56 -12.14
C GLU A 76 -19.17 2.06 -12.41
N LYS A 77 -19.95 2.88 -11.69
CA LYS A 77 -19.86 4.35 -11.74
C LYS A 77 -18.85 4.93 -10.75
N CYS A 78 -18.32 4.11 -9.85
CA CYS A 78 -17.33 4.51 -8.86
C CYS A 78 -15.91 4.48 -9.45
N PHE A 79 -15.56 5.48 -10.26
CA PHE A 79 -14.22 5.57 -10.88
C PHE A 79 -13.11 5.83 -9.85
N LEU A 80 -12.02 5.05 -9.95
CA LEU A 80 -10.86 5.22 -9.08
C LEU A 80 -9.97 6.37 -9.57
N VAL A 81 -9.82 7.39 -8.72
CA VAL A 81 -8.89 8.51 -8.96
C VAL A 81 -7.51 8.20 -8.39
N ASN A 82 -7.49 7.66 -7.18
CA ASN A 82 -6.31 7.30 -6.42
C ASN A 82 -6.55 5.95 -5.74
N LEU A 83 -5.48 5.19 -5.59
CA LEU A 83 -5.45 3.90 -4.91
C LEU A 83 -4.13 3.76 -4.17
N GLU A 84 -4.21 3.40 -2.90
CA GLU A 84 -3.08 3.01 -2.08
C GLU A 84 -3.21 1.53 -1.75
N TYR A 85 -2.17 0.76 -2.08
CA TYR A 85 -2.12 -0.68 -1.82
C TYR A 85 -0.74 -1.04 -1.29
N GLY A 86 -0.69 -1.93 -0.32
CA GLY A 86 0.54 -2.30 0.33
C GLY A 86 0.40 -3.58 1.14
N VAL A 87 1.51 -4.00 1.73
CA VAL A 87 1.60 -5.24 2.50
C VAL A 87 2.29 -4.98 3.82
N ASN A 88 1.79 -5.64 4.86
CA ASN A 88 2.45 -5.75 6.16
C ASN A 88 3.31 -7.02 6.17
N ILE A 89 4.59 -6.90 6.51
CA ILE A 89 5.45 -8.06 6.74
C ILE A 89 6.16 -7.96 8.09
N LEU A 90 6.63 -9.11 8.58
CA LEU A 90 7.54 -9.19 9.70
C LEU A 90 8.96 -9.49 9.18
N PRO A 91 9.86 -8.48 9.10
CA PRO A 91 11.24 -8.70 8.68
C PRO A 91 12.02 -9.48 9.74
N SER A 92 13.05 -10.19 9.32
CA SER A 92 13.96 -10.94 10.22
C SER A 92 14.96 -10.05 10.98
N ILE A 93 14.94 -8.74 10.72
CA ILE A 93 15.78 -7.74 11.38
C ILE A 93 14.90 -6.69 12.07
N PRO A 94 15.45 -5.92 13.03
CA PRO A 94 14.73 -4.79 13.60
C PRO A 94 14.29 -3.79 12.53
N ILE A 95 13.03 -3.36 12.60
CA ILE A 95 12.39 -2.50 11.61
C ILE A 95 13.12 -1.16 11.46
N SER A 96 13.58 -0.61 12.58
CA SER A 96 14.40 0.60 12.63
C SER A 96 15.64 0.50 11.74
N LYS A 97 16.34 -0.66 11.79
CA LYS A 97 17.51 -0.95 10.95
C LYS A 97 17.11 -1.13 9.49
N LEU A 98 15.99 -1.79 9.19
CA LEU A 98 15.50 -1.93 7.82
C LEU A 98 15.21 -0.56 7.20
N ILE A 99 14.40 0.25 7.87
CA ILE A 99 14.00 1.59 7.42
C ILE A 99 15.20 2.52 7.26
N LEU A 100 16.16 2.46 8.19
CA LEU A 100 17.37 3.28 8.12
C LEU A 100 18.18 3.02 6.85
N ASN A 101 18.23 1.76 6.40
CA ASN A 101 19.04 1.34 5.26
C ASN A 101 18.30 1.40 3.91
N LEU A 102 17.05 1.86 3.85
CA LEU A 102 16.35 2.18 2.61
C LEU A 102 16.86 3.52 2.05
N ILE A 103 17.70 3.46 1.02
CA ILE A 103 18.44 4.65 0.55
C ILE A 103 17.77 5.30 -0.67
N TYR A 104 17.49 4.52 -1.72
CA TYR A 104 16.85 5.03 -2.94
C TYR A 104 15.65 4.17 -3.34
N HIS A 105 14.68 4.80 -3.99
CA HIS A 105 13.72 4.15 -4.87
C HIS A 105 13.92 4.69 -6.28
N GLU A 106 14.08 3.78 -7.24
CA GLU A 106 14.52 4.13 -8.60
C GLU A 106 15.83 4.96 -8.51
N ARG A 107 15.85 6.19 -9.05
CA ARG A 107 17.02 7.10 -9.01
C ARG A 107 16.84 8.25 -8.02
N HIS A 108 15.88 8.14 -7.10
CA HIS A 108 15.56 9.19 -6.15
C HIS A 108 15.81 8.72 -4.72
N PRO A 109 16.51 9.51 -3.89
CA PRO A 109 16.69 9.16 -2.49
C PRO A 109 15.34 9.13 -1.81
N PHE A 110 15.15 8.19 -0.88
CA PHE A 110 14.01 8.23 0.01
C PHE A 110 14.09 9.45 0.91
N ILE A 111 12.95 10.10 1.11
CA ILE A 111 12.79 11.24 2.01
C ILE A 111 12.25 10.70 3.33
N ARG A 112 12.72 11.26 4.46
CA ARG A 112 12.16 10.96 5.78
C ARG A 112 10.88 11.78 5.98
N SER A 113 9.86 11.21 6.60
CA SER A 113 8.74 12.04 7.06
C SER A 113 9.23 13.00 8.14
N THR A 114 8.71 14.24 8.14
CA THR A 114 8.93 15.20 9.22
C THR A 114 8.17 14.81 10.50
N GLU A 115 7.13 13.99 10.38
CA GLU A 115 6.24 13.60 11.48
C GLU A 115 6.61 12.25 12.10
N HIS A 116 7.31 11.39 11.34
CA HIS A 116 7.61 10.01 11.74
C HIS A 116 9.04 9.61 11.35
N ASN A 117 9.90 9.39 12.36
CA ASN A 117 11.31 9.06 12.17
C ASN A 117 11.54 7.75 11.40
N GLU A 118 10.66 6.76 11.60
CA GLU A 118 10.71 5.44 10.98
C GLU A 118 9.82 5.35 9.73
N TYR A 119 9.87 6.40 8.91
CA TYR A 119 9.10 6.51 7.69
C TYR A 119 9.98 6.97 6.53
N ARG A 120 9.82 6.31 5.37
CA ARG A 120 10.49 6.63 4.12
C ARG A 120 9.45 6.77 3.03
N ILE A 121 9.56 7.83 2.24
CA ILE A 121 8.72 8.06 1.07
C ILE A 121 9.58 8.41 -0.13
N SER A 122 9.31 7.78 -1.27
CA SER A 122 9.97 8.13 -2.53
C SER A 122 9.59 9.56 -2.91
N ARG A 123 10.51 10.31 -3.53
CA ARG A 123 10.21 11.67 -4.01
C ARG A 123 8.89 11.71 -4.80
N ASN A 124 8.09 12.76 -4.56
CA ASN A 124 6.78 12.97 -5.17
C ASN A 124 6.85 12.99 -6.69
N SER A 125 6.61 11.85 -7.35
CA SER A 125 6.04 11.90 -8.69
C SER A 125 4.55 12.18 -8.53
N LYS A 126 3.97 13.05 -9.36
CA LYS A 126 2.52 13.32 -9.38
C LYS A 126 1.69 12.05 -9.67
N TYR A 127 2.33 10.97 -10.13
CA TYR A 127 1.69 9.75 -10.61
C TYR A 127 1.70 8.61 -9.58
N LYS A 128 2.78 8.48 -8.80
CA LYS A 128 3.04 7.34 -7.90
C LYS A 128 4.06 7.72 -6.82
N GLN A 129 3.83 7.24 -5.61
CA GLN A 129 4.76 7.30 -4.49
C GLN A 129 4.87 5.92 -3.85
N VAL A 130 6.06 5.58 -3.39
CA VAL A 130 6.31 4.40 -2.56
C VAL A 130 6.53 4.85 -1.13
N LYS A 131 5.86 4.20 -0.19
CA LYS A 131 6.01 4.42 1.24
C LYS A 131 6.53 3.15 1.90
N ALA A 132 7.45 3.31 2.83
CA ALA A 132 8.09 2.23 3.54
C ALA A 132 8.30 2.67 4.99
N TYR A 133 7.63 2.04 5.95
CA TYR A 133 7.61 2.54 7.33
C TYR A 133 7.33 1.47 8.39
N ALA A 134 7.64 1.79 9.64
CA ALA A 134 7.33 0.97 10.80
C ALA A 134 5.85 1.12 11.18
N LYS A 135 5.00 0.22 10.69
CA LYS A 135 3.56 0.23 11.00
C LYS A 135 3.28 -0.18 12.43
N GLY A 136 4.11 -1.07 12.97
CA GLY A 136 4.05 -1.52 14.37
C GLY A 136 4.20 -0.39 15.38
N VAL A 137 4.99 0.63 15.06
CA VAL A 137 5.13 1.82 15.91
C VAL A 137 3.90 2.72 15.83
N GLN A 138 3.23 2.76 14.68
CA GLN A 138 2.01 3.56 14.50
C GLN A 138 0.79 2.95 15.20
N PHE A 139 0.71 1.61 15.24
CA PHE A 139 -0.42 0.86 15.79
C PHE A 139 0.04 -0.35 16.62
N PRO A 140 0.75 -0.13 17.74
CA PRO A 140 1.33 -1.19 18.56
C PRO A 140 0.29 -2.13 19.17
N GLN A 141 -0.96 -1.67 19.32
CA GLN A 141 -2.07 -2.45 19.85
C GLN A 141 -2.76 -3.34 18.81
N PHE A 142 -2.49 -3.13 17.51
CA PHE A 142 -3.17 -3.83 16.41
C PHE A 142 -2.24 -4.64 15.51
N CYS A 143 -0.92 -4.49 15.66
CA CYS A 143 0.07 -5.29 14.94
C CYS A 143 1.39 -5.37 15.70
N ASN A 144 2.26 -6.29 15.28
CA ASN A 144 3.56 -6.49 15.91
C ASN A 144 4.41 -5.20 15.82
N PRO A 145 5.14 -4.79 16.88
CA PRO A 145 5.98 -3.59 16.85
C PRO A 145 7.02 -3.57 15.71
N ASN A 146 7.45 -4.76 15.26
CA ASN A 146 8.41 -4.92 14.16
C ASN A 146 7.74 -4.97 12.77
N THR A 147 6.43 -4.72 12.65
CA THR A 147 5.72 -4.76 11.37
C THR A 147 6.24 -3.66 10.43
N PHE A 148 6.80 -4.10 9.30
CA PHE A 148 7.14 -3.26 8.16
C PHE A 148 5.95 -3.14 7.24
N ARG A 149 5.62 -1.92 6.83
CA ARG A 149 4.70 -1.71 5.72
C ARG A 149 5.40 -1.14 4.50
N PHE A 150 5.14 -1.77 3.36
CA PHE A 150 5.52 -1.29 2.04
C PHE A 150 4.26 -1.03 1.21
N GLU A 151 4.06 0.21 0.77
CA GLU A 151 2.87 0.69 0.05
C GLU A 151 3.24 1.39 -1.25
N VAL A 152 2.38 1.26 -2.25
CA VAL A 152 2.34 2.09 -3.45
C VAL A 152 1.09 2.95 -3.39
N LYS A 153 1.29 4.26 -3.34
CA LYS A 153 0.23 5.27 -3.44
C LYS A 153 0.20 5.83 -4.85
N THR A 154 -0.90 5.66 -5.54
CA THR A 154 -1.12 6.21 -6.88
C THR A 154 -1.71 7.63 -6.77
N GLY A 155 -1.19 8.54 -7.58
CA GLY A 155 -1.56 9.96 -7.59
C GLY A 155 -2.61 10.32 -8.65
N GLN A 156 -2.80 9.46 -9.66
CA GLN A 156 -3.68 9.71 -10.80
C GLN A 156 -4.29 8.41 -11.34
N ALA A 157 -5.52 8.52 -11.84
CA ALA A 157 -6.26 7.42 -12.46
C ALA A 157 -5.49 6.75 -13.60
N LYS A 158 -4.66 7.51 -14.35
CA LYS A 158 -3.87 6.97 -15.47
C LYS A 158 -2.96 5.81 -15.05
N PHE A 159 -2.42 5.82 -13.84
CA PHE A 159 -1.59 4.71 -13.37
C PHE A 159 -2.44 3.47 -13.07
N ILE A 160 -3.57 3.65 -12.37
CA ILE A 160 -4.47 2.56 -11.99
C ILE A 160 -5.09 1.90 -13.25
N LYS A 161 -5.49 2.72 -14.23
CA LYS A 161 -5.99 2.24 -15.53
C LYS A 161 -5.00 1.33 -16.26
N LYS A 162 -3.69 1.59 -16.16
CA LYS A 162 -2.65 0.73 -16.76
C LYS A 162 -2.57 -0.65 -16.08
N LEU A 163 -3.09 -0.79 -14.86
CA LEU A 163 -3.20 -2.07 -14.16
C LEU A 163 -4.51 -2.81 -14.52
N GLY A 164 -5.33 -2.26 -15.42
CA GLY A 164 -6.63 -2.85 -15.79
C GLY A 164 -7.76 -2.55 -14.80
N ILE A 165 -7.51 -1.71 -13.78
CA ILE A 165 -8.50 -1.41 -12.73
C ILE A 165 -8.99 0.04 -12.94
N LEU A 166 -10.26 0.20 -13.27
CA LEU A 166 -10.85 1.51 -13.59
C LEU A 166 -11.83 1.99 -12.53
N THR A 167 -12.64 1.06 -12.00
CA THR A 167 -13.77 1.31 -11.12
C THR A 167 -13.62 0.53 -9.82
N LEU A 168 -14.43 0.85 -8.81
CA LEU A 168 -14.50 0.07 -7.57
C LEU A 168 -14.95 -1.37 -7.85
N LYS A 169 -15.79 -1.59 -8.89
CA LYS A 169 -16.14 -2.95 -9.36
C LYS A 169 -14.90 -3.75 -9.79
N GLY A 170 -13.91 -3.09 -10.39
CA GLY A 170 -12.63 -3.74 -10.72
C GLY A 170 -11.92 -4.34 -9.50
N LEU A 171 -12.08 -3.75 -8.31
CA LEU A 171 -11.51 -4.30 -7.07
C LEU A 171 -12.33 -5.44 -6.46
N THR A 172 -13.50 -5.77 -7.03
CA THR A 172 -14.25 -6.98 -6.65
C THR A 172 -13.86 -8.22 -7.45
N ASN A 173 -12.92 -8.10 -8.41
CA ASN A 173 -12.39 -9.23 -9.17
C ASN A 173 -11.04 -9.69 -8.56
N PRO A 174 -10.97 -10.91 -8.00
CA PRO A 174 -9.73 -11.46 -7.42
C PRO A 174 -8.53 -11.46 -8.37
N ASP A 175 -8.74 -11.62 -9.67
CA ASP A 175 -7.65 -11.67 -10.65
C ASP A 175 -6.93 -10.34 -10.81
N ASN A 176 -7.63 -9.23 -10.60
CA ASN A 176 -7.05 -7.89 -10.67
C ASN A 176 -6.02 -7.64 -9.56
N TYR A 177 -6.09 -8.38 -8.45
CA TYR A 177 -5.09 -8.28 -7.39
C TYR A 177 -3.73 -8.77 -7.86
N ASN A 178 -3.65 -9.71 -8.81
CA ASN A 178 -2.35 -10.13 -9.39
C ASN A 178 -1.61 -8.94 -10.00
N ALA A 179 -2.31 -8.03 -10.69
CA ALA A 179 -1.72 -6.83 -11.26
C ALA A 179 -1.17 -5.88 -10.17
N LEU A 180 -1.90 -5.73 -9.05
CA LEU A 180 -1.44 -4.96 -7.89
C LEU A 180 -0.21 -5.60 -7.25
N LEU A 181 -0.19 -6.92 -7.09
CA LEU A 181 0.94 -7.65 -6.51
C LEU A 181 2.20 -7.55 -7.38
N ILE A 182 2.07 -7.76 -8.69
CA ILE A 182 3.17 -7.62 -9.64
C ILE A 182 3.70 -6.19 -9.62
N SER A 183 2.82 -5.19 -9.57
CA SER A 183 3.19 -3.78 -9.41
C SER A 183 3.96 -3.54 -8.12
N LEU A 184 3.47 -4.03 -6.97
CA LEU A 184 4.13 -3.89 -5.67
C LEU A 184 5.54 -4.50 -5.66
N LEU A 185 5.70 -5.73 -6.16
CA LEU A 185 7.00 -6.40 -6.25
C LEU A 185 7.96 -5.67 -7.20
N LYS A 186 7.44 -5.13 -8.31
CA LYS A 186 8.23 -4.29 -9.21
C LYS A 186 8.74 -3.04 -8.50
N GLU A 187 7.92 -2.39 -7.68
CA GLU A 187 8.35 -1.24 -6.89
C GLU A 187 9.40 -1.61 -5.83
N TRP A 188 9.28 -2.78 -5.19
CA TRP A 188 10.33 -3.28 -4.29
C TRP A 188 11.65 -3.54 -5.03
N ASN A 189 11.60 -4.13 -6.23
CA ASN A 189 12.80 -4.35 -7.06
C ASN A 189 13.52 -3.05 -7.42
N ASN A 190 12.80 -1.92 -7.43
CA ASN A 190 13.36 -0.60 -7.69
C ASN A 190 14.09 0.00 -6.48
N VAL A 191 13.94 -0.57 -5.28
CA VAL A 191 14.63 -0.13 -4.07
C VAL A 191 16.13 -0.46 -4.11
N LEU A 192 16.94 0.49 -3.62
CA LEU A 192 18.32 0.27 -3.21
C LEU A 192 18.37 0.22 -1.68
N LEU A 193 18.67 -0.97 -1.15
CA LEU A 193 18.78 -1.25 0.28
C LEU A 193 20.24 -1.53 0.63
N PHE A 194 20.77 -0.81 1.61
CA PHE A 194 22.10 -1.10 2.16
C PHE A 194 22.04 -2.34 3.04
N ASP A 195 22.81 -3.35 2.68
CA ASP A 195 22.93 -4.60 3.42
C ASP A 195 24.31 -4.65 4.08
N LYS A 196 24.38 -4.10 5.29
CA LYS A 196 25.61 -4.06 6.09
C LYS A 196 25.95 -5.41 6.74
N SER A 197 25.11 -6.43 6.57
CA SER A 197 25.35 -7.77 7.11
C SER A 197 26.20 -8.66 6.20
N ARG A 198 26.48 -8.19 4.97
CA ARG A 198 27.22 -8.91 3.95
C ARG A 198 28.51 -8.16 3.60
N CYS A 199 29.55 -8.92 3.23
CA CYS A 199 30.79 -8.34 2.73
C CYS A 199 30.60 -7.82 1.29
N THR A 200 30.99 -6.58 1.04
CA THR A 200 30.93 -5.93 -0.28
C THR A 200 31.95 -4.78 -0.32
N ASP A 201 32.15 -4.16 -1.48
CA ASP A 201 33.03 -3.00 -1.58
C ASP A 201 32.41 -1.81 -0.81
N ASP A 202 33.17 -1.18 0.09
CA ASP A 202 32.68 -0.07 0.95
C ASP A 202 32.03 1.08 0.17
N LYS A 203 32.50 1.32 -1.06
CA LYS A 203 31.91 2.32 -1.97
C LYS A 203 30.40 2.12 -2.17
N PHE A 204 29.91 0.86 -2.18
CA PHE A 204 28.48 0.59 -2.37
C PHE A 204 27.64 0.94 -1.14
N LEU A 205 28.24 1.01 0.05
CA LEU A 205 27.59 1.44 1.28
C LEU A 205 27.75 2.95 1.53
N SER A 206 28.27 3.69 0.54
CA SER A 206 28.38 5.15 0.55
C SER A 206 27.27 5.78 -0.28
N THR A 207 26.50 6.70 0.31
CA THR A 207 25.49 7.48 -0.42
C THR A 207 26.12 8.35 -1.52
N HIS A 208 27.31 8.90 -1.25
CA HIS A 208 28.05 9.73 -2.19
C HIS A 208 28.33 9.02 -3.52
N PHE A 209 28.76 7.75 -3.47
CA PHE A 209 28.96 6.93 -4.66
C PHE A 209 27.70 6.84 -5.52
N TRP A 210 26.53 6.62 -4.91
CA TRP A 210 25.28 6.53 -5.65
C TRP A 210 24.86 7.86 -6.27
N GLU A 211 25.10 8.98 -5.58
CA GLU A 211 24.90 10.32 -6.13
C GLU A 211 25.76 10.56 -7.38
N GLU A 212 27.05 10.20 -7.34
CA GLU A 212 27.93 10.27 -8.52
C GLU A 212 27.42 9.41 -9.68
N THR A 213 26.85 8.23 -9.39
CA THR A 213 26.28 7.39 -10.45
C THR A 213 25.02 8.00 -11.08
N ILE A 214 24.28 8.82 -10.34
CA ILE A 214 23.10 9.55 -10.84
C ILE A 214 23.52 10.73 -11.71
N LEU A 215 24.58 11.44 -11.30
CA LEU A 215 25.13 12.62 -12.00
C LEU A 215 25.96 12.27 -13.23
N ALA A 216 26.40 11.03 -13.37
CA ALA A 216 27.18 10.60 -14.52
C ALA A 216 26.43 10.77 -15.86
N LYS A 217 27.19 11.04 -16.93
CA LYS A 217 26.67 11.17 -18.30
C LYS A 217 25.86 9.95 -18.76
N ASN A 218 26.26 8.74 -18.33
CA ASN A 218 25.55 7.51 -18.64
C ASN A 218 24.31 7.34 -17.74
N ARG A 219 23.13 7.55 -18.32
CA ARG A 219 21.83 7.41 -17.64
C ARG A 219 21.58 6.02 -17.03
N ASN A 220 22.27 4.99 -17.49
CA ASN A 220 22.13 3.62 -16.99
C ASN A 220 23.13 3.27 -15.87
N LYS A 221 24.10 4.15 -15.56
CA LYS A 221 25.17 3.86 -14.59
C LYS A 221 24.63 3.44 -13.23
N PHE A 222 23.64 4.16 -12.69
CA PHE A 222 22.98 3.80 -11.43
C PHE A 222 22.42 2.38 -11.45
N CYS A 223 21.62 2.02 -12.46
CA CYS A 223 21.00 0.71 -12.58
C CYS A 223 22.05 -0.41 -12.74
N LEU A 224 23.10 -0.17 -13.50
CA LEU A 224 24.20 -1.12 -13.69
C LEU A 224 24.97 -1.37 -12.38
N GLN A 225 25.30 -0.30 -11.65
CA GLN A 225 25.97 -0.41 -10.36
C GLN A 225 25.07 -1.08 -9.31
N LYS A 226 23.75 -0.84 -9.32
CA LYS A 226 22.79 -1.53 -8.44
C LYS A 226 22.77 -3.03 -8.70
N LYS A 227 22.76 -3.44 -9.98
CA LYS A 227 22.85 -4.87 -10.34
C LYS A 227 24.17 -5.48 -9.88
N LEU A 228 25.29 -4.79 -10.06
CA LEU A 228 26.61 -5.25 -9.60
C LEU A 228 26.68 -5.38 -8.08
N TYR A 229 26.14 -4.41 -7.35
CA TYR A 229 26.03 -4.42 -5.90
C TYR A 229 25.27 -5.66 -5.41
N TYR A 230 24.04 -5.90 -5.87
CA TYR A 230 23.28 -7.09 -5.47
C TYR A 230 23.92 -8.40 -5.92
N LYS A 231 24.61 -8.41 -7.08
CA LYS A 231 25.41 -9.58 -7.51
C LYS A 231 26.54 -9.89 -6.52
N LYS A 232 27.23 -8.86 -6.01
CA LYS A 232 28.32 -9.00 -5.02
C LYS A 232 27.82 -9.48 -3.65
N LEU A 233 26.63 -9.05 -3.22
CA LEU A 233 26.05 -9.50 -1.95
C LEU A 233 25.62 -10.99 -1.98
N GLY A 234 25.46 -11.58 -3.17
CA GLY A 234 24.93 -12.93 -3.35
C GLY A 234 23.40 -13.01 -3.31
N ALA A 235 22.86 -14.21 -3.56
CA ALA A 235 21.42 -14.44 -3.68
C ALA A 235 20.67 -14.19 -2.37
N ASP A 236 21.27 -14.53 -1.23
CA ASP A 236 20.63 -14.48 0.10
C ASP A 236 20.80 -13.12 0.80
N ASN A 237 20.94 -12.03 0.04
CA ASN A 237 21.01 -10.69 0.60
C ASN A 237 19.66 -10.24 1.18
N LEU A 238 19.70 -9.23 2.05
CA LEU A 238 18.53 -8.70 2.75
C LEU A 238 17.43 -8.21 1.80
N HIS A 239 17.79 -7.59 0.67
CA HIS A 239 16.80 -7.11 -0.31
C HIS A 239 16.01 -8.27 -0.92
N THR A 240 16.70 -9.33 -1.33
CA THR A 240 16.08 -10.57 -1.83
C THR A 240 15.23 -11.24 -0.74
N SER A 241 15.74 -11.32 0.49
CA SER A 241 15.01 -11.92 1.62
C SER A 241 13.68 -11.20 1.87
N ILE A 242 13.70 -9.86 1.99
CA ILE A 242 12.48 -9.06 2.16
C ILE A 242 11.55 -9.22 0.97
N ARG A 243 12.07 -9.23 -0.26
CA ARG A 243 11.26 -9.47 -1.47
C ARG A 243 10.51 -10.80 -1.37
N ASN A 244 11.18 -11.87 -0.94
CA ASN A 244 10.59 -13.19 -0.81
C ASN A 244 9.52 -13.22 0.30
N ILE A 245 9.73 -12.51 1.40
CA ILE A 245 8.72 -12.36 2.46
C ILE A 245 7.49 -11.62 1.92
N ILE A 246 7.69 -10.52 1.18
CA ILE A 246 6.59 -9.79 0.53
C ILE A 246 5.81 -10.72 -0.40
N GLU A 247 6.51 -11.47 -1.27
CA GLU A 247 5.87 -12.37 -2.23
C GLU A 247 5.09 -13.50 -1.56
N ARG A 248 5.64 -14.10 -0.49
CA ARG A 248 4.92 -15.12 0.29
C ARG A 248 3.71 -14.53 0.99
N LYS A 249 3.86 -13.36 1.60
CA LYS A 249 2.79 -12.68 2.33
C LYS A 249 1.64 -12.30 1.40
N THR A 250 1.93 -11.80 0.20
CA THR A 250 0.87 -11.44 -0.75
C THR A 250 0.14 -12.65 -1.31
N LYS A 251 0.82 -13.79 -1.50
CA LYS A 251 0.15 -15.07 -1.82
C LYS A 251 -0.76 -15.53 -0.68
N TYR A 252 -0.32 -15.37 0.57
CA TYR A 252 -1.13 -15.68 1.75
C TYR A 252 -2.36 -14.76 1.88
N LEU A 253 -2.23 -13.46 1.62
CA LEU A 253 -3.38 -12.53 1.65
C LEU A 253 -4.41 -12.79 0.54
N LYS A 254 -4.04 -13.57 -0.49
CA LYS A 254 -4.94 -14.02 -1.55
C LYS A 254 -5.67 -15.33 -1.24
N SER A 255 -5.19 -16.13 -0.29
CA SER A 255 -5.87 -17.38 0.05
C SER A 255 -7.13 -17.10 0.84
N VAL A 256 -8.16 -17.90 0.58
CA VAL A 256 -9.39 -17.94 1.37
C VAL A 256 -9.06 -18.42 2.77
N HIS A 257 -9.47 -17.68 3.80
CA HIS A 257 -9.44 -18.22 5.15
C HIS A 257 -10.62 -19.17 5.31
N ILE A 258 -10.33 -20.47 5.41
CA ILE A 258 -11.34 -21.40 5.91
C ILE A 258 -11.38 -21.19 7.42
N PRO A 259 -12.50 -20.71 8.00
CA PRO A 259 -12.61 -20.59 9.45
C PRO A 259 -12.36 -21.97 10.06
N THR A 260 -11.42 -22.01 11.01
CA THR A 260 -10.99 -23.26 11.66
C THR A 260 -12.07 -23.81 12.60
N ILE A 261 -13.11 -23.02 12.88
CA ILE A 261 -14.28 -23.41 13.66
C ILE A 261 -15.50 -23.29 12.75
N ILE A 262 -15.96 -24.43 12.24
CA ILE A 262 -17.30 -24.55 11.68
C ILE A 262 -18.14 -25.14 12.81
N GLU A 263 -18.81 -24.31 13.60
CA GLU A 263 -19.94 -24.78 14.40
C GLU A 263 -21.08 -25.05 13.42
N VAL A 264 -21.14 -26.29 12.92
CA VAL A 264 -22.31 -26.78 12.21
C VAL A 264 -23.37 -27.00 13.27
N GLU A 265 -24.32 -26.08 13.42
CA GLU A 265 -25.58 -26.43 14.09
C GLU A 265 -26.20 -27.56 13.26
N THR A 266 -26.06 -28.80 13.75
CA THR A 266 -26.83 -29.91 13.19
C THR A 266 -28.29 -29.58 13.44
N ALA A 267 -29.01 -29.19 12.39
CA ALA A 267 -30.46 -29.14 12.43
C ALA A 267 -30.93 -30.51 12.94
N GLN A 268 -31.56 -30.55 14.11
CA GLN A 268 -32.19 -31.77 14.61
C GLN A 268 -33.34 -32.11 13.66
N VAL A 269 -33.05 -32.93 12.65
CA VAL A 269 -34.08 -33.56 11.85
C VAL A 269 -34.75 -34.57 12.78
N LYS A 270 -35.92 -34.20 13.32
CA LYS A 270 -36.85 -35.17 13.88
C LYS A 270 -37.27 -36.09 12.73
N ILE A 271 -36.63 -37.25 12.63
CA ILE A 271 -37.12 -38.35 11.82
C ILE A 271 -38.34 -38.89 12.58
N LEU A 272 -39.53 -38.57 12.07
CA LEU A 272 -40.77 -39.22 12.46
C LEU A 272 -40.80 -40.59 11.77
N PHE A 273 -40.70 -41.66 12.56
CA PHE A 273 -41.29 -42.95 12.20
C PHE A 273 -42.71 -43.00 12.78
#